data_AF-W7VYW5-F1
#
_entry.id   AF-W7VYW5-F1
#
_cell.length_a   1.000
_cell.length_b   1.000
_cell.length_c   1.000
_cell.angle_alpha   90.00
_cell.angle_beta   90.00
_cell.angle_gamma   90.00
#
_symmetry.space_group_name_H-M   'P 1'
#
loop_
_entity.id
_entity.type
_entity.pdbx_description
1 polymer ?
#
loop_
_entity_poly.entity_id
_entity_poly.type
_entity_poly.pdbx_seq_one_letter_code
_entity_poly.pdbx_strand_id
1 'polypeptide(L)'
;MLLALFRIGQGVALGGSWDGLPSLLALNAPPERRGWYAMLGQLGAPLGFMLASGLFAYLVASLSTADFLAWGWRYPFFVAFAINVVALFARLRLVVTHEYERLLDERELEPIGVRELVRSEGHNLVIGAFAALASYALFHLVTVFPLSWVTLYSQQPVAGFLTIQIFGAALAAGGIVASGWIADRIGRRSTLGASAVLIGMFSGFAPTLLGGGPLGQDVFMLIGFALLGLSYGQAAGAVTSNFSSKYRYTGAALTADLAWLIGAAFAPLVALGLSAHFGLAYVSIYLLSGAACTLAALSLNRALGPRD
;
A
#
# COMPACT_ATOMS: atom_id res chain seq x y z
N MET A 1 -12.74 -12.51 19.55
CA MET A 1 -11.50 -13.31 19.68
C MET A 1 -11.22 -14.14 18.43
N LEU A 2 -12.13 -15.03 17.98
CA LEU A 2 -11.90 -15.87 16.78
C LEU A 2 -11.64 -15.07 15.49
N LEU A 3 -12.39 -13.99 15.24
CA LEU A 3 -12.16 -13.10 14.10
C LEU A 3 -10.75 -12.49 14.11
N ALA A 4 -10.27 -12.08 15.29
CA ALA A 4 -8.92 -11.51 15.42
C ALA A 4 -7.84 -12.56 15.11
N LEU A 5 -8.03 -13.80 15.59
CA LEU A 5 -7.13 -14.90 15.27
C LEU A 5 -7.07 -15.19 13.76
N PHE A 6 -8.23 -15.25 13.09
CA PHE A 6 -8.26 -15.43 11.64
C PHE A 6 -7.68 -14.24 10.87
N ARG A 7 -7.81 -13.01 11.38
CA ARG A 7 -7.16 -11.82 10.81
C ARG A 7 -5.63 -11.88 10.94
N ILE A 8 -5.12 -12.36 12.08
CA ILE A 8 -3.68 -12.60 12.25
C ILE A 8 -3.21 -13.66 11.24
N GLY A 9 -3.93 -14.77 11.12
CA GLY A 9 -3.62 -15.81 10.12
C GLY A 9 -3.65 -15.29 8.68
N GLN A 10 -4.63 -14.46 8.32
CA GLN A 10 -4.69 -13.79 7.01
C GLN A 10 -3.50 -12.86 6.77
N GLY A 11 -3.07 -12.10 7.78
CA GLY A 11 -1.89 -11.24 7.69
C GLY A 11 -0.62 -12.04 7.39
N VAL A 12 -0.41 -13.15 8.12
CA VAL A 12 0.72 -14.06 7.87
C VAL A 12 0.68 -14.66 6.46
N ALA A 13 -0.51 -15.07 5.99
CA ALA A 13 -0.68 -15.61 4.63
C ALA A 13 -0.47 -14.55 3.53
N LEU A 14 -0.86 -13.30 3.79
CA LEU A 14 -0.68 -12.19 2.84
C LEU A 14 0.80 -11.84 2.66
N GLY A 15 1.56 -11.64 3.76
CA GLY A 15 2.99 -11.32 3.70
C GLY A 15 3.80 -12.39 2.96
N GLY A 16 3.53 -13.67 3.25
CA GLY A 16 4.22 -14.78 2.58
C GLY A 16 3.89 -14.96 1.10
N SER A 17 2.86 -14.29 0.57
CA SER A 17 2.32 -14.59 -0.77
C SER A 17 2.30 -13.39 -1.72
N TRP A 18 2.31 -12.16 -1.22
CA TRP A 18 2.20 -10.94 -2.02
C TRP A 18 3.58 -10.40 -2.46
N ASP A 19 4.59 -10.43 -1.59
CA ASP A 19 5.81 -9.64 -1.81
C ASP A 19 6.80 -10.24 -2.82
N GLY A 20 6.64 -11.51 -3.22
CA GLY A 20 7.42 -12.15 -4.28
C GLY A 20 6.78 -12.07 -5.69
N LEU A 21 5.47 -11.85 -5.78
CA LEU A 21 4.71 -11.94 -7.03
C LEU A 21 5.04 -10.86 -8.06
N PRO A 22 5.18 -9.56 -7.70
CA PRO A 22 5.56 -8.53 -8.65
C PRO A 22 6.94 -8.77 -9.27
N SER A 23 7.88 -9.32 -8.48
CA SER A 23 9.20 -9.73 -8.96
C SER A 23 9.10 -10.91 -9.93
N LEU A 24 8.32 -11.95 -9.62
CA LEU A 24 8.12 -13.10 -10.50
C LEU A 24 7.39 -12.72 -11.81
N LEU A 25 6.39 -11.83 -11.75
CA LEU A 25 5.68 -11.34 -12.94
C LEU A 25 6.59 -10.49 -13.84
N ALA A 26 7.49 -9.70 -13.25
CA ALA A 26 8.48 -8.93 -14.02
C ALA A 26 9.55 -9.82 -14.67
N LEU A 27 9.87 -10.96 -14.05
CA LEU A 27 10.84 -11.93 -14.57
C LEU A 27 10.29 -12.68 -15.81
N ASN A 28 9.01 -13.04 -15.79
CA ASN A 28 8.34 -13.73 -16.92
C ASN A 28 7.82 -12.77 -18.01
N ALA A 29 8.04 -11.45 -17.87
CA ALA A 29 7.57 -10.45 -18.83
C ALA A 29 8.66 -10.09 -19.86
N PRO A 30 8.30 -9.84 -21.14
CA PRO A 30 9.23 -9.36 -22.16
C PRO A 30 10.02 -8.13 -21.66
N PRO A 31 11.34 -8.01 -21.93
CA PRO A 31 12.18 -6.95 -21.38
C PRO A 31 11.60 -5.54 -21.54
N GLU A 32 11.01 -5.27 -22.69
CA GLU A 32 10.40 -3.98 -23.06
C GLU A 32 9.08 -3.67 -22.34
N ARG A 33 8.44 -4.67 -21.70
CA ARG A 33 7.12 -4.54 -21.05
C ARG A 33 7.12 -4.85 -19.56
N ARG A 34 8.28 -5.12 -18.95
CA ARG A 34 8.37 -5.50 -17.53
C ARG A 34 7.68 -4.51 -16.59
N GLY A 35 7.82 -3.20 -16.85
CA GLY A 35 7.15 -2.16 -16.08
C GLY A 35 5.62 -2.22 -16.16
N TRP A 36 5.07 -2.51 -17.33
CA TRP A 36 3.63 -2.68 -17.53
C TRP A 36 3.07 -3.88 -16.75
N TYR A 37 3.75 -5.02 -16.79
CA TYR A 37 3.33 -6.21 -16.05
C TYR A 37 3.48 -6.05 -14.53
N ALA A 38 4.55 -5.39 -14.07
CA ALA A 38 4.71 -5.04 -12.66
C ALA A 38 3.60 -4.08 -12.17
N MET A 39 3.20 -3.11 -13.01
CA MET A 39 2.11 -2.17 -12.73
C MET A 39 0.75 -2.89 -12.62
N LEU A 40 0.48 -3.90 -13.45
CA LEU A 40 -0.77 -4.69 -13.35
C LEU A 40 -0.96 -5.31 -11.96
N GLY A 41 0.12 -5.77 -11.32
CA GLY A 41 0.07 -6.25 -9.94
C GLY A 41 -0.38 -5.16 -8.96
N GLN A 42 0.12 -3.93 -9.12
CA GLN A 42 -0.23 -2.80 -8.27
C GLN A 42 -1.66 -2.30 -8.48
N LEU A 43 -2.21 -2.41 -9.70
CA LEU A 43 -3.61 -2.07 -9.99
C LEU A 43 -4.62 -2.99 -9.31
N GLY A 44 -4.20 -4.18 -8.87
CA GLY A 44 -5.05 -5.07 -8.09
C GLY A 44 -5.55 -4.44 -6.78
N ALA A 45 -4.72 -3.60 -6.14
CA ALA A 45 -5.07 -2.94 -4.88
C ALA A 45 -6.27 -1.97 -5.01
N PRO A 46 -6.26 -0.94 -5.90
CA PRO A 46 -7.41 -0.06 -6.05
C PRO A 46 -8.65 -0.77 -6.59
N LEU A 47 -8.50 -1.74 -7.51
CA LEU A 47 -9.64 -2.51 -8.02
C LEU A 47 -10.32 -3.34 -6.92
N GLY A 48 -9.53 -4.06 -6.12
CA GLY A 48 -10.04 -4.81 -4.97
C GLY A 48 -10.71 -3.89 -3.93
N PHE A 49 -10.12 -2.71 -3.71
CA PHE A 49 -10.67 -1.70 -2.82
C PHE A 49 -12.02 -1.13 -3.33
N MET A 50 -12.14 -0.86 -4.63
CA MET A 50 -13.41 -0.42 -5.24
C MET A 50 -14.50 -1.48 -5.10
N LEU A 51 -14.17 -2.75 -5.35
CA LEU A 51 -15.10 -3.87 -5.20
C LEU A 51 -15.56 -4.03 -3.74
N ALA A 52 -14.61 -3.98 -2.80
CA ALA A 52 -14.92 -4.05 -1.38
C ALA A 52 -15.79 -2.87 -0.93
N SER A 53 -15.42 -1.65 -1.30
CA SER A 53 -16.15 -0.42 -0.96
C SER A 53 -17.55 -0.42 -1.56
N GLY A 54 -17.70 -0.85 -2.82
CA GLY A 54 -18.99 -0.97 -3.49
C GLY A 54 -19.90 -2.00 -2.83
N LEU A 55 -19.35 -3.17 -2.48
CA LEU A 55 -20.10 -4.20 -1.77
C LEU A 55 -20.54 -3.72 -0.38
N PHE A 56 -19.66 -3.07 0.38
CA PHE A 56 -20.02 -2.52 1.69
C PHE A 56 -21.03 -1.36 1.57
N ALA A 57 -20.87 -0.48 0.58
CA ALA A 57 -21.82 0.61 0.34
C ALA A 57 -23.22 0.07 0.05
N TYR A 58 -23.32 -0.96 -0.80
CA TYR A 58 -24.57 -1.65 -1.09
C TYR A 58 -25.17 -2.29 0.18
N LEU A 59 -24.39 -3.08 0.93
CA LEU A 59 -24.88 -3.76 2.12
C LEU A 59 -25.36 -2.77 3.20
N VAL A 60 -24.63 -1.68 3.42
CA VAL A 60 -25.00 -0.64 4.39
C VAL A 60 -26.23 0.16 3.94
N ALA A 61 -26.41 0.36 2.63
CA ALA A 61 -27.57 1.08 2.10
C ALA A 61 -28.83 0.20 2.01
N SER A 62 -28.68 -1.10 1.80
CA SER A 62 -29.80 -2.02 1.54
C SER A 62 -30.29 -2.79 2.76
N LEU A 63 -29.48 -2.93 3.82
CA LEU A 63 -29.84 -3.68 5.01
C LEU A 63 -30.22 -2.77 6.18
N SER A 64 -31.07 -3.28 7.06
CA SER A 64 -31.25 -2.66 8.37
C SER A 64 -29.97 -2.78 9.20
N THR A 65 -29.79 -1.89 10.18
CA THR A 65 -28.63 -1.97 11.09
C THR A 65 -28.58 -3.31 11.82
N ALA A 66 -29.75 -3.86 12.19
CA ALA A 66 -29.84 -5.16 12.85
C ALA A 66 -29.36 -6.30 11.93
N ASP A 67 -29.80 -6.32 10.67
CA ASP A 67 -29.39 -7.34 9.70
C ASP A 67 -27.91 -7.24 9.34
N PHE A 68 -27.41 -6.01 9.18
CA PHE A 68 -26.00 -5.76 8.91
C PHE A 68 -25.11 -6.34 10.03
N LEU A 69 -25.44 -6.07 11.30
CA LEU A 69 -24.72 -6.59 12.46
C LEU A 69 -24.91 -8.12 12.63
N ALA A 70 -26.11 -8.62 12.34
CA ALA A 70 -26.44 -10.03 12.46
C ALA A 70 -25.67 -10.90 11.46
N TRP A 71 -25.60 -10.51 10.18
CA TRP A 71 -24.94 -11.31 9.15
C TRP A 71 -24.27 -10.49 8.04
N GLY A 72 -24.81 -9.31 7.68
CA GLY A 72 -24.39 -8.55 6.50
C GLY A 72 -22.88 -8.29 6.42
N TRP A 73 -22.25 -7.90 7.53
CA TRP A 73 -20.80 -7.64 7.58
C TRP A 73 -19.93 -8.88 7.29
N ARG A 74 -20.47 -10.10 7.42
CA ARG A 74 -19.75 -11.35 7.14
C ARG A 74 -19.73 -11.71 5.65
N TYR A 75 -20.69 -11.21 4.88
CA TYR A 75 -20.83 -11.55 3.45
C TYR A 75 -19.58 -11.22 2.61
N PRO A 76 -18.93 -10.05 2.76
CA PRO A 76 -17.71 -9.72 2.02
C PRO A 76 -16.56 -10.72 2.20
N PHE A 77 -16.49 -11.41 3.34
CA PHE A 77 -15.46 -12.42 3.58
C PHE A 77 -15.63 -13.65 2.68
N PHE A 78 -16.87 -14.05 2.37
CA PHE A 78 -17.14 -15.16 1.44
C PHE A 78 -16.79 -14.78 0.01
N VAL A 79 -17.07 -13.53 -0.39
CA VAL A 79 -16.65 -13.00 -1.70
C VAL A 79 -15.13 -13.00 -1.81
N ALA A 80 -14.42 -12.51 -0.78
CA ALA A 80 -12.97 -12.54 -0.75
C ALA A 80 -12.41 -13.97 -0.75
N PHE A 81 -13.07 -14.91 -0.07
CA PHE A 81 -12.70 -16.33 -0.08
C PHE A 81 -12.80 -16.93 -1.49
N ALA A 82 -13.91 -16.71 -2.20
CA ALA A 82 -14.10 -17.21 -3.56
C ALA A 82 -13.03 -16.67 -4.53
N ILE A 83 -12.72 -15.37 -4.44
CA ILE A 83 -11.65 -14.76 -5.25
C ILE A 83 -10.29 -15.39 -4.92
N ASN A 84 -9.99 -15.63 -3.64
CA ASN A 84 -8.74 -16.26 -3.23
C ASN A 84 -8.60 -17.71 -3.73
N VAL A 85 -9.69 -18.47 -3.84
CA VAL A 85 -9.66 -19.82 -4.43
C VAL A 85 -9.22 -19.76 -5.90
N VAL A 86 -9.80 -18.83 -6.67
CA VAL A 86 -9.40 -18.63 -8.08
C VAL A 86 -7.94 -18.16 -8.17
N ALA A 87 -7.53 -17.23 -7.30
CA ALA A 87 -6.16 -16.74 -7.25
C ALA A 87 -5.16 -17.85 -6.88
N LEU A 88 -5.51 -18.75 -5.96
CA LEU A 88 -4.68 -19.91 -5.60
C LEU A 88 -4.48 -20.83 -6.81
N PHE A 89 -5.56 -21.14 -7.54
CA PHE A 89 -5.46 -21.97 -8.74
C PHE A 89 -4.58 -21.33 -9.81
N ALA A 90 -4.69 -20.02 -10.02
CA ALA A 90 -3.83 -19.28 -10.94
C ALA A 90 -2.36 -19.32 -10.52
N ARG A 91 -2.06 -19.15 -9.22
CA ARG A 91 -0.69 -19.23 -8.68
C ARG A 91 -0.09 -20.62 -8.84
N LEU A 92 -0.86 -21.68 -8.55
CA LEU A 92 -0.40 -23.05 -8.75
C LEU A 92 -0.02 -23.33 -10.20
N ARG A 93 -0.70 -22.73 -11.18
CA ARG A 93 -0.33 -22.83 -12.60
C ARG A 93 0.93 -22.03 -12.96
N LEU A 94 1.18 -20.89 -12.31
CA LEU A 94 2.37 -20.07 -12.56
C LEU A 94 3.67 -20.73 -12.09
N VAL A 95 3.63 -21.53 -11.02
CA VAL A 95 4.83 -22.19 -10.46
C VAL A 95 5.34 -23.33 -11.36
N VAL A 96 4.53 -23.82 -12.30
CA VAL A 96 4.86 -24.95 -13.19
C VAL A 96 5.54 -24.48 -14.50
N THR A 97 6.06 -23.25 -14.55
CA THR A 97 6.73 -22.72 -15.75
C THR A 97 8.23 -23.00 -15.72
N HIS A 98 8.81 -23.28 -16.89
CA HIS A 98 10.25 -23.59 -17.04
C HIS A 98 11.16 -22.42 -16.60
N GLU A 99 10.69 -21.17 -16.65
CA GLU A 99 11.44 -20.02 -16.15
C GLU A 99 11.60 -20.02 -14.63
N TYR A 100 10.58 -20.50 -13.89
CA TYR A 100 10.66 -20.61 -12.44
C TYR A 100 11.66 -21.69 -12.01
N GLU A 101 11.69 -22.82 -12.72
CA GLU A 101 12.69 -23.89 -12.54
C GLU A 101 14.12 -23.36 -12.81
N ARG A 102 14.33 -22.62 -13.91
CA ARG A 102 15.64 -22.04 -14.24
C ARG A 102 16.14 -21.06 -13.17
N LEU A 103 15.27 -20.19 -12.65
CA LEU A 103 15.64 -19.21 -11.61
C LEU A 103 15.94 -19.87 -10.25
N LEU A 104 15.29 -20.99 -9.95
CA LEU A 104 15.63 -21.84 -8.81
C LEU A 104 17.02 -22.49 -9.00
N ASP A 105 17.30 -23.02 -10.19
CA ASP A 105 18.59 -23.63 -10.53
C ASP A 105 19.74 -22.61 -10.51
N GLU A 106 19.48 -21.37 -10.93
CA GLU A 106 20.44 -20.24 -10.88
C GLU A 106 20.62 -19.67 -9.46
N ARG A 107 19.91 -20.21 -8.44
CA ARG A 107 19.89 -19.77 -7.03
C ARG A 107 19.44 -18.31 -6.82
N GLU A 108 18.80 -17.69 -7.80
CA GLU A 108 18.27 -16.33 -7.66
C GLU A 108 17.03 -16.28 -6.73
N LEU A 109 16.41 -17.43 -6.48
CA LEU A 109 15.24 -17.60 -5.62
C LEU A 109 15.53 -18.42 -4.35
N GLU A 110 16.79 -18.76 -4.04
CA GLU A 110 17.11 -19.50 -2.82
C GLU A 110 16.78 -18.65 -1.57
N PRO A 111 15.94 -19.15 -0.64
CA PRO A 111 15.66 -18.45 0.60
C PRO A 111 16.92 -18.40 1.47
N ILE A 112 17.25 -17.22 1.97
CA ILE A 112 18.43 -16.98 2.81
C ILE A 112 18.00 -16.77 4.26
N GLY A 113 18.85 -17.19 5.20
CA GLY A 113 18.63 -16.92 6.61
C GLY A 113 18.45 -15.44 6.90
N VAL A 114 17.31 -15.06 7.49
CA VAL A 114 16.99 -13.67 7.87
C VAL A 114 18.10 -13.02 8.70
N ARG A 115 18.74 -13.79 9.59
CA ARG A 115 19.86 -13.30 10.41
C ARG A 115 21.09 -12.94 9.57
N GLU A 116 21.37 -13.70 8.51
CA GLU A 116 22.47 -13.41 7.59
C GLU A 116 22.16 -12.13 6.81
N LEU A 117 20.96 -12.04 6.24
CA LEU A 117 20.49 -10.86 5.51
C LEU A 117 20.58 -9.59 6.36
N VAL A 118 20.07 -9.60 7.60
CA VAL A 118 20.06 -8.43 8.48
C VAL A 118 21.48 -8.01 8.86
N ARG A 119 22.39 -8.96 9.05
CA ARG A 119 23.80 -8.66 9.37
C ARG A 119 24.55 -8.06 8.18
N SER A 120 24.31 -8.55 6.97
CA SER A 120 25.04 -8.12 5.77
C SER A 120 24.45 -6.85 5.15
N GLU A 121 23.12 -6.78 5.03
CA GLU A 121 22.39 -5.80 4.22
C GLU A 121 21.30 -5.06 5.04
N GLY A 122 21.37 -5.09 6.38
CA GLY A 122 20.35 -4.48 7.25
C GLY A 122 20.14 -2.99 7.04
N HIS A 123 21.16 -2.26 6.58
CA HIS A 123 21.02 -0.84 6.24
C HIS A 123 20.08 -0.64 5.02
N ASN A 124 20.19 -1.49 4.00
CA ASN A 124 19.32 -1.47 2.82
C ASN A 124 17.87 -1.83 3.19
N LEU A 125 17.69 -2.73 4.15
CA LEU A 125 16.38 -3.06 4.71
C LEU A 125 15.71 -1.84 5.35
N VAL A 126 16.43 -1.11 6.21
CA VAL A 126 15.90 0.07 6.90
C VAL A 126 15.62 1.19 5.89
N ILE A 127 16.55 1.49 4.99
CA ILE A 127 16.37 2.55 3.98
C ILE A 127 15.16 2.24 3.10
N GLY A 128 15.03 1.00 2.62
CA GLY A 128 13.89 0.59 1.82
C GLY A 128 12.57 0.69 2.57
N ALA A 129 12.54 0.31 3.85
CA ALA A 129 11.33 0.39 4.66
C ALA A 129 10.84 1.83 4.85
N PHE A 130 11.76 2.76 5.12
CA PHE A 130 11.43 4.17 5.30
C PHE A 130 11.17 4.90 3.96
N ALA A 131 11.72 4.43 2.84
CA ALA A 131 11.49 5.01 1.52
C ALA A 131 10.03 4.94 1.05
N ALA A 132 9.26 3.95 1.51
CA ALA A 132 7.83 3.82 1.17
C ALA A 132 6.89 4.41 2.25
N LEU A 133 7.45 4.95 3.34
CA LEU A 133 6.70 5.31 4.54
C LEU A 133 5.60 6.35 4.28
N ALA A 134 5.88 7.41 3.52
CA ALA A 134 4.91 8.43 3.16
C ALA A 134 3.71 7.85 2.39
N SER A 135 3.97 6.92 1.47
CA SER A 135 2.94 6.26 0.66
C SER A 135 2.01 5.41 1.52
N TYR A 136 2.56 4.61 2.44
CA TYR A 136 1.76 3.73 3.32
C TYR A 136 1.03 4.48 4.42
N ALA A 137 1.63 5.55 4.95
CA ALA A 137 0.96 6.48 5.85
C ALA A 137 -0.25 7.13 5.14
N LEU A 138 -0.04 7.66 3.94
CA LEU A 138 -1.13 8.24 3.15
C LEU A 138 -2.21 7.21 2.81
N PHE A 139 -1.83 5.98 2.43
CA PHE A 139 -2.76 4.89 2.15
C PHE A 139 -3.79 4.73 3.27
N HIS A 140 -3.35 4.64 4.52
CA HIS A 140 -4.25 4.48 5.66
C HIS A 140 -5.04 5.75 5.97
N LEU A 141 -4.43 6.91 5.74
CA LEU A 141 -5.05 8.20 5.96
C LEU A 141 -6.11 8.56 4.94
N VAL A 142 -6.21 7.86 3.81
CA VAL A 142 -7.29 8.03 2.82
C VAL A 142 -8.19 6.81 2.72
N THR A 143 -8.01 5.79 3.57
CA THR A 143 -8.83 4.57 3.54
C THR A 143 -9.49 4.31 4.89
N VAL A 144 -8.71 3.89 5.89
CA VAL A 144 -9.21 3.41 7.18
C VAL A 144 -9.48 4.56 8.15
N PHE A 145 -8.57 5.52 8.26
CA PHE A 145 -8.69 6.62 9.21
C PHE A 145 -9.93 7.48 8.95
N PRO A 146 -10.21 7.98 7.72
CA PRO A 146 -11.33 8.87 7.52
C PRO A 146 -12.67 8.15 7.63
N LEU A 147 -12.74 6.83 7.36
CA LEU A 147 -13.93 6.03 7.66
C LEU A 147 -14.23 6.04 9.17
N SER A 148 -13.19 5.85 9.99
CA SER A 148 -13.30 5.91 11.45
C SER A 148 -13.71 7.31 11.92
N TRP A 149 -13.09 8.35 11.34
CA TRP A 149 -13.40 9.75 11.64
C TRP A 149 -14.85 10.11 11.29
N VAL A 150 -15.31 9.76 10.09
CA VAL A 150 -16.67 10.01 9.62
C VAL A 150 -17.68 9.29 10.51
N THR A 151 -17.41 8.03 10.87
CA THR A 151 -18.32 7.23 11.71
C THR A 151 -18.46 7.80 13.13
N LEU A 152 -17.40 8.40 13.68
CA LEU A 152 -17.38 8.87 15.07
C LEU A 152 -17.72 10.36 15.23
N TYR A 153 -17.37 11.20 14.24
CA TYR A 153 -17.35 12.66 14.38
C TYR A 153 -18.08 13.40 13.25
N SER A 154 -18.60 12.72 12.23
CA SER A 154 -19.34 13.33 11.12
C SER A 154 -20.78 12.85 11.07
N GLN A 155 -21.64 13.63 10.42
CA GLN A 155 -23.03 13.26 10.11
C GLN A 155 -23.17 12.67 8.69
N GLN A 156 -22.06 12.51 7.97
CA GLN A 156 -22.07 11.99 6.60
C GLN A 156 -22.46 10.50 6.61
N PRO A 157 -23.42 10.07 5.78
CA PRO A 157 -23.77 8.66 5.65
C PRO A 157 -22.57 7.83 5.16
N VAL A 158 -22.29 6.71 5.84
CA VAL A 158 -21.18 5.81 5.50
C VAL A 158 -21.22 5.34 4.05
N ALA A 159 -22.41 5.05 3.51
CA ALA A 159 -22.57 4.63 2.13
C ALA A 159 -22.10 5.72 1.14
N GLY A 160 -22.46 6.99 1.36
CA GLY A 160 -22.01 8.10 0.53
C GLY A 160 -20.50 8.31 0.61
N PHE A 161 -19.93 8.17 1.79
CA PHE A 161 -18.48 8.24 1.99
C PHE A 161 -17.74 7.09 1.26
N LEU A 162 -18.27 5.87 1.28
CA LEU A 162 -17.74 4.74 0.51
C LEU A 162 -17.84 4.97 -1.00
N THR A 163 -18.87 5.66 -1.49
CA THR A 163 -18.97 6.06 -2.90
C THR A 163 -17.83 6.99 -3.29
N ILE A 164 -17.49 7.98 -2.46
CA ILE A 164 -16.34 8.87 -2.70
C ILE A 164 -15.02 8.08 -2.69
N GLN A 165 -14.88 7.10 -1.80
CA GLN A 165 -13.74 6.19 -1.79
C GLN A 165 -13.60 5.38 -3.11
N ILE A 166 -14.69 4.99 -3.74
CA ILE A 166 -14.65 4.30 -5.06
C ILE A 166 -14.10 5.24 -6.13
N PHE A 167 -14.57 6.49 -6.18
CA PHE A 167 -14.05 7.50 -7.10
C PHE A 167 -12.57 7.80 -6.83
N GLY A 168 -12.20 7.92 -5.56
CA GLY A 168 -10.82 8.06 -5.13
C GLY A 168 -9.96 6.89 -5.59
N ALA A 169 -10.38 5.65 -5.38
CA ALA A 169 -9.64 4.48 -5.82
C ALA A 169 -9.51 4.40 -7.36
N ALA A 170 -10.48 4.90 -8.12
CA ALA A 170 -10.34 5.07 -9.57
C ALA A 170 -9.25 6.11 -9.93
N LEU A 171 -9.19 7.24 -9.21
CA LEU A 171 -8.09 8.21 -9.35
C LEU A 171 -6.74 7.59 -8.97
N ALA A 172 -6.69 6.78 -7.92
CA ALA A 172 -5.48 6.07 -7.52
C ALA A 172 -5.03 5.07 -8.59
N ALA A 173 -5.95 4.33 -9.21
CA ALA A 173 -5.65 3.44 -10.34
C ALA A 173 -5.05 4.23 -11.52
N GLY A 174 -5.66 5.35 -11.90
CA GLY A 174 -5.11 6.26 -12.92
C GLY A 174 -3.74 6.82 -12.52
N GLY A 175 -3.56 7.19 -11.26
CA GLY A 175 -2.30 7.66 -10.69
C GLY A 175 -1.19 6.61 -10.73
N ILE A 176 -1.51 5.33 -10.49
CA ILE A 176 -0.55 4.22 -10.60
C ILE A 176 -0.05 4.11 -12.05
N VAL A 177 -0.94 4.16 -13.04
CA VAL A 177 -0.56 4.14 -14.46
C VAL A 177 0.31 5.35 -14.81
N ALA A 178 -0.11 6.55 -14.41
CA ALA A 178 0.65 7.78 -14.63
C ALA A 178 2.02 7.73 -13.96
N SER A 179 2.13 7.14 -12.76
CA SER A 179 3.38 7.01 -12.02
C SER A 179 4.44 6.23 -12.79
N GLY A 180 4.04 5.19 -13.53
CA GLY A 180 4.94 4.41 -14.38
C GLY A 180 5.54 5.27 -15.48
N TRP A 181 4.69 5.98 -16.23
CA TRP A 181 5.12 6.90 -17.28
C TRP A 181 6.03 8.03 -16.78
N ILE A 182 5.74 8.57 -15.60
CA ILE A 182 6.57 9.60 -14.97
C ILE A 182 7.91 8.99 -14.54
N ALA A 183 7.89 7.82 -13.89
CA ALA A 183 9.09 7.12 -13.45
C ALA A 183 10.02 6.71 -14.59
N ASP A 184 9.48 6.38 -15.77
CA ASP A 184 10.28 6.10 -16.97
C ASP A 184 11.04 7.33 -17.46
N ARG A 185 10.56 8.55 -17.19
CA ARG A 185 11.17 9.81 -17.63
C ARG A 185 12.14 10.43 -16.63
N ILE A 186 11.77 10.47 -15.34
CA ILE A 186 12.56 11.15 -14.30
C ILE A 186 13.23 10.17 -13.31
N GLY A 187 12.98 8.87 -13.47
CA GLY A 187 13.47 7.80 -12.61
C GLY A 187 12.56 7.51 -11.41
N ARG A 188 12.41 6.23 -11.07
CA ARG A 188 11.53 5.72 -9.98
C ARG A 188 11.77 6.43 -8.65
N ARG A 189 13.03 6.63 -8.30
CA ARG A 189 13.45 7.25 -7.05
C ARG A 189 13.10 8.73 -6.97
N SER A 190 13.29 9.46 -8.07
CA SER A 190 12.90 10.87 -8.18
C SER A 190 11.39 11.03 -8.12
N THR A 191 10.63 10.15 -8.78
CA THR A 191 9.16 10.12 -8.72
C THR A 191 8.65 9.90 -7.31
N LEU A 192 9.26 8.96 -6.57
CA LEU A 192 8.89 8.70 -5.18
C LEU A 192 9.23 9.89 -4.27
N GLY A 193 10.40 10.51 -4.46
CA GLY A 193 10.79 11.73 -3.73
C GLY A 193 9.87 12.91 -4.01
N ALA A 194 9.54 13.16 -5.28
CA ALA A 194 8.59 14.20 -5.67
C ALA A 194 7.20 13.94 -5.07
N SER A 195 6.75 12.69 -5.08
CA SER A 195 5.50 12.28 -4.42
C SER A 195 5.55 12.54 -2.92
N ALA A 196 6.66 12.22 -2.23
CA ALA A 196 6.82 12.50 -0.80
C ALA A 196 6.75 14.01 -0.50
N VAL A 197 7.34 14.88 -1.33
CA VAL A 197 7.21 16.33 -1.21
C VAL A 197 5.76 16.78 -1.37
N LEU A 198 5.05 16.28 -2.39
CA LEU A 198 3.63 16.59 -2.62
C LEU A 198 2.76 16.15 -1.44
N ILE A 199 3.01 14.96 -0.88
CA ILE A 199 2.33 14.45 0.32
C ILE A 199 2.63 15.33 1.53
N GLY A 200 3.88 15.76 1.69
CA GLY A 200 4.29 16.71 2.74
C GLY A 200 3.54 18.04 2.64
N MET A 201 3.43 18.62 1.43
CA MET A 201 2.65 19.84 1.23
C MET A 201 1.15 19.62 1.47
N PHE A 202 0.60 18.51 0.97
CA PHE A 202 -0.80 18.13 1.17
C PHE A 202 -1.14 17.97 2.65
N SER A 203 -0.20 17.47 3.47
CA SER A 203 -0.41 17.30 4.91
C SER A 203 -0.81 18.59 5.63
N GLY A 204 -0.30 19.75 5.19
CA GLY A 204 -0.64 21.05 5.78
C GLY A 204 -2.11 21.44 5.61
N PHE A 205 -2.78 20.88 4.59
CA PHE A 205 -4.20 21.11 4.33
C PHE A 205 -5.11 20.08 5.00
N ALA A 206 -4.56 19.04 5.64
CA ALA A 206 -5.35 18.01 6.31
C ALA A 206 -6.36 18.56 7.34
N PRO A 207 -6.03 19.52 8.23
CA PRO A 207 -6.93 19.95 9.29
C PRO A 207 -8.08 20.79 8.74
N THR A 208 -7.78 21.65 7.75
CA THR A 208 -8.78 22.50 7.10
C THR A 208 -9.74 21.68 6.25
N LEU A 209 -9.25 20.68 5.52
CA LEU A 209 -10.09 19.83 4.68
C LEU A 209 -10.92 18.84 5.53
N LEU A 210 -10.31 18.11 6.47
CA LEU A 210 -11.04 17.14 7.31
C LEU A 210 -12.04 17.81 8.27
N GLY A 211 -11.73 19.03 8.74
CA GLY A 211 -12.61 19.85 9.56
C GLY A 211 -13.61 20.69 8.76
N GLY A 212 -13.47 20.77 7.44
CA GLY A 212 -14.28 21.60 6.54
C GLY A 212 -15.67 21.06 6.19
N GLY A 213 -16.17 20.08 6.95
CA GLY A 213 -17.43 19.38 6.68
C GLY A 213 -17.34 18.36 5.54
N PRO A 214 -18.49 17.84 5.07
CA PRO A 214 -18.53 16.73 4.09
C PRO A 214 -17.77 17.03 2.80
N LEU A 215 -17.93 18.23 2.23
CA LEU A 215 -17.23 18.62 1.01
C LEU A 215 -15.71 18.67 1.21
N GLY A 216 -15.24 19.19 2.35
CA GLY A 216 -13.81 19.22 2.67
C GLY A 216 -13.22 17.82 2.81
N GLN A 217 -13.98 16.90 3.45
CA GLN A 217 -13.60 15.49 3.57
C GLN A 217 -13.52 14.82 2.20
N ASP A 218 -14.50 15.04 1.33
CA ASP A 218 -14.51 14.49 -0.02
C ASP A 218 -13.30 14.99 -0.84
N VAL A 219 -12.99 16.29 -0.76
CA VAL A 219 -11.81 16.88 -1.43
C VAL A 219 -10.50 16.30 -0.88
N PHE A 220 -10.39 16.14 0.45
CA PHE A 220 -9.24 15.49 1.07
C PHE A 220 -9.03 14.07 0.51
N MET A 221 -10.11 13.30 0.42
CA MET A 221 -10.06 11.92 -0.07
C MET A 221 -9.64 11.86 -1.53
N LEU A 222 -10.24 12.66 -2.42
CA LEU A 222 -9.95 12.62 -3.85
C LEU A 222 -8.50 13.04 -4.15
N ILE A 223 -8.02 14.12 -3.53
CA ILE A 223 -6.62 14.57 -3.68
C ILE A 223 -5.67 13.53 -3.09
N GLY A 224 -5.99 13.03 -1.89
CA GLY A 224 -5.19 12.04 -1.20
C GLY A 224 -5.06 10.74 -1.98
N PHE A 225 -6.13 10.25 -2.59
CA PHE A 225 -6.07 9.07 -3.46
C PHE A 225 -5.31 9.31 -4.76
N ALA A 226 -5.42 10.49 -5.37
CA ALA A 226 -4.63 10.83 -6.55
C ALA A 226 -3.12 10.82 -6.25
N LEU A 227 -2.72 11.45 -5.13
CA LEU A 227 -1.34 11.42 -4.63
C LEU A 227 -0.89 10.01 -4.25
N LEU A 228 -1.79 9.22 -3.64
CA LEU A 228 -1.53 7.83 -3.31
C LEU A 228 -1.24 7.02 -4.56
N GLY A 229 -2.01 7.19 -5.63
CA GLY A 229 -1.77 6.48 -6.90
C GLY A 229 -0.38 6.76 -7.46
N LEU A 230 0.01 8.05 -7.50
CA LEU A 230 1.32 8.47 -7.98
C LEU A 230 2.48 7.89 -7.14
N SER A 231 2.29 7.79 -5.84
CA SER A 231 3.31 7.35 -4.89
C SER A 231 3.38 5.81 -4.77
N TYR A 232 2.24 5.16 -4.56
CA TYR A 232 2.11 3.72 -4.31
C TYR A 232 2.58 2.86 -5.49
N GLY A 233 2.35 3.31 -6.73
CA GLY A 233 2.83 2.63 -7.92
C GLY A 233 4.36 2.47 -7.95
N GLN A 234 5.10 3.42 -7.35
CA GLN A 234 6.57 3.42 -7.32
C GLN A 234 7.15 2.99 -5.96
N ALA A 235 6.36 3.03 -4.89
CA ALA A 235 6.81 2.66 -3.54
C ALA A 235 7.23 1.19 -3.45
N ALA A 236 6.49 0.30 -4.11
CA ALA A 236 6.84 -1.12 -4.18
C ALA A 236 8.15 -1.32 -4.95
N GLY A 237 9.17 -1.87 -4.28
CA GLY A 237 10.45 -2.14 -4.90
C GLY A 237 11.34 -0.91 -5.13
N ALA A 238 11.02 0.25 -4.53
CA ALA A 238 11.73 1.51 -4.79
C ALA A 238 13.25 1.47 -4.49
N VAL A 239 13.68 0.60 -3.59
CA VAL A 239 15.07 0.48 -3.13
C VAL A 239 15.56 -0.96 -3.13
N THR A 240 14.83 -1.87 -3.78
CA THR A 240 15.22 -3.30 -3.80
C THR A 240 16.41 -3.59 -4.70
N SER A 241 16.74 -2.66 -5.61
CA SER A 241 17.95 -2.72 -6.44
C SER A 241 19.25 -2.63 -5.64
N ASN A 242 19.22 -2.12 -4.41
CA ASN A 242 20.40 -1.99 -3.58
C ASN A 242 20.90 -3.32 -3.03
N PHE A 243 20.03 -4.32 -2.92
CA PHE A 243 20.43 -5.64 -2.47
C PHE A 243 21.28 -6.33 -3.55
N SER A 244 22.42 -6.87 -3.12
CA SER A 244 23.21 -7.79 -3.93
C SER A 244 22.36 -8.98 -4.39
N SER A 245 22.67 -9.56 -5.55
CA SER A 245 21.79 -10.54 -6.22
C SER A 245 21.35 -11.67 -5.30
N LYS A 246 22.30 -12.20 -4.52
CA LYS A 246 22.09 -13.23 -3.50
C LYS A 246 20.97 -12.85 -2.51
N TYR A 247 20.97 -11.63 -1.98
CA TYR A 247 20.03 -11.20 -0.93
C TYR A 247 18.74 -10.58 -1.46
N ARG A 248 18.61 -10.37 -2.77
CA ARG A 248 17.57 -9.52 -3.36
C ARG A 248 16.15 -10.03 -3.14
N TYR A 249 15.90 -11.33 -3.30
CA TYR A 249 14.56 -11.90 -3.13
C TYR A 249 14.07 -11.79 -1.68
N THR A 250 14.83 -12.35 -0.73
CA THR A 250 14.49 -12.32 0.70
C THR A 250 14.51 -10.88 1.25
N GLY A 251 15.45 -10.06 0.78
CA GLY A 251 15.57 -8.64 1.14
C GLY A 251 14.39 -7.81 0.69
N ALA A 252 13.91 -7.99 -0.54
CA ALA A 252 12.75 -7.27 -1.05
C ALA A 252 11.48 -7.59 -0.25
N ALA A 253 11.24 -8.88 0.04
CA ALA A 253 10.10 -9.32 0.84
C ALA A 253 10.15 -8.75 2.26
N LEU A 254 11.28 -8.94 2.96
CA LEU A 254 11.41 -8.44 4.34
C LEU A 254 11.34 -6.91 4.41
N THR A 255 11.84 -6.20 3.40
CA THR A 255 11.74 -4.73 3.32
C THR A 255 10.29 -4.30 3.20
N ALA A 256 9.51 -4.95 2.34
CA ALA A 256 8.09 -4.65 2.13
C ALA A 256 7.28 -4.92 3.41
N ASP A 257 7.46 -6.08 4.03
CA ASP A 257 6.85 -6.42 5.33
C ASP A 257 7.18 -5.38 6.41
N LEU A 258 8.46 -5.00 6.53
CA LEU A 258 8.90 -4.00 7.52
C LEU A 258 8.30 -2.62 7.23
N ALA A 259 8.21 -2.23 5.96
CA ALA A 259 7.61 -0.98 5.53
C ALA A 259 6.11 -0.92 5.87
N TRP A 260 5.36 -2.01 5.65
CA TRP A 260 3.96 -2.13 6.07
C TRP A 260 3.81 -2.13 7.59
N LEU A 261 4.67 -2.84 8.30
CA LEU A 261 4.65 -2.87 9.77
C LEU A 261 4.83 -1.46 10.36
N ILE A 262 5.84 -0.73 9.89
CA ILE A 262 6.18 0.60 10.44
C ILE A 262 5.21 1.67 9.91
N GLY A 263 4.95 1.69 8.61
CA GLY A 263 4.21 2.76 7.95
C GLY A 263 2.69 2.65 8.00
N ALA A 264 2.18 1.44 8.21
CA ALA A 264 0.77 1.13 8.00
C ALA A 264 0.09 0.51 9.23
N ALA A 265 0.72 -0.47 9.90
CA ALA A 265 0.06 -1.26 10.94
C ALA A 265 -0.49 -0.40 12.10
N PHE A 266 0.24 0.65 12.49
CA PHE A 266 -0.15 1.54 13.58
C PHE A 266 -0.77 2.86 13.10
N ALA A 267 -0.78 3.11 11.78
CA ALA A 267 -1.13 4.42 11.23
C ALA A 267 -2.54 4.90 11.61
N PRO A 268 -3.61 4.09 11.45
CA PRO A 268 -4.95 4.53 11.84
C PRO A 268 -5.08 4.75 13.35
N LEU A 269 -4.46 3.89 14.16
CA LEU A 269 -4.55 3.97 15.62
C LEU A 269 -3.86 5.24 16.14
N VAL A 270 -2.65 5.51 15.67
CA VAL A 270 -1.88 6.71 16.06
C VAL A 270 -2.57 7.96 15.54
N ALA A 271 -2.96 7.99 14.26
CA ALA A 271 -3.62 9.17 13.68
C ALA A 271 -4.96 9.48 14.36
N LEU A 272 -5.79 8.46 14.61
CA LEU A 272 -7.08 8.62 15.29
C LEU A 272 -6.89 9.00 16.77
N GLY A 273 -5.96 8.36 17.48
CA GLY A 273 -5.68 8.70 18.87
C GLY A 273 -5.17 10.13 19.03
N LEU A 274 -4.22 10.53 18.18
CA LEU A 274 -3.71 11.90 18.19
C LEU A 274 -4.78 12.91 17.79
N SER A 275 -5.58 12.63 16.76
CA SER A 275 -6.62 13.55 16.31
C SER A 275 -7.76 13.68 17.31
N ALA A 276 -8.13 12.60 18.01
CA ALA A 276 -9.17 12.60 19.03
C ALA A 276 -8.76 13.38 20.30
N HIS A 277 -7.49 13.31 20.71
CA HIS A 277 -7.02 13.96 21.94
C HIS A 277 -6.46 15.37 21.72
N PHE A 278 -5.79 15.61 20.58
CA PHE A 278 -5.04 16.84 20.34
C PHE A 278 -5.48 17.61 19.08
N GLY A 279 -6.45 17.07 18.34
CA GLY A 279 -7.04 17.71 17.16
C GLY A 279 -6.41 17.33 15.82
N LEU A 280 -7.07 17.72 14.73
CA LEU A 280 -6.72 17.33 13.36
C LEU A 280 -5.34 17.79 12.89
N ALA A 281 -4.74 18.80 13.53
CA ALA A 281 -3.37 19.23 13.24
C ALA A 281 -2.33 18.10 13.36
N TYR A 282 -2.58 17.12 14.24
CA TYR A 282 -1.67 16.00 14.42
C TYR A 282 -1.73 14.99 13.28
N VAL A 283 -2.80 14.99 12.49
CA VAL A 283 -2.87 14.23 11.23
C VAL A 283 -1.86 14.78 10.22
N SER A 284 -1.71 16.11 10.17
CA SER A 284 -0.67 16.77 9.38
C SER A 284 0.73 16.39 9.83
N ILE A 285 0.98 16.45 11.14
CA ILE A 285 2.28 16.09 11.72
C ILE A 285 2.62 14.64 11.40
N TYR A 286 1.65 13.73 11.50
CA TYR A 286 1.82 12.33 11.16
C TYR A 286 2.23 12.14 9.69
N LEU A 287 1.49 12.71 8.73
CA LEU A 287 1.85 12.64 7.30
C LEU A 287 3.18 13.32 6.99
N LEU A 288 3.44 14.48 7.58
CA LEU A 288 4.67 15.23 7.39
C LEU A 288 5.89 14.44 7.91
N SER A 289 5.73 13.73 9.03
CA SER A 289 6.77 12.84 9.56
C SER A 289 7.08 11.70 8.59
N GLY A 290 6.05 11.09 7.98
CA GLY A 290 6.20 10.08 6.94
C GLY A 290 6.96 10.61 5.71
N ALA A 291 6.56 11.79 5.23
CA ALA A 291 7.21 12.47 4.10
C ALA A 291 8.68 12.80 4.40
N ALA A 292 8.97 13.37 5.57
CA ALA A 292 10.32 13.72 5.99
C ALA A 292 11.21 12.48 6.11
N CYS A 293 10.70 11.41 6.71
CA CYS A 293 11.38 10.12 6.81
C CYS A 293 11.68 9.49 5.45
N THR A 294 10.70 9.52 4.52
CA THR A 294 10.91 9.05 3.15
C THR A 294 11.98 9.86 2.43
N LEU A 295 11.93 11.20 2.51
CA LEU A 295 12.95 12.06 1.91
C LEU A 295 14.33 11.84 2.52
N ALA A 296 14.42 11.64 3.83
CA ALA A 296 15.67 11.35 4.53
C ALA A 296 16.25 9.99 4.09
N ALA A 297 15.42 8.95 4.04
CA ALA A 297 15.82 7.62 3.57
C ALA A 297 16.28 7.66 2.11
N LEU A 298 15.52 8.36 1.25
CA LEU A 298 15.92 8.58 -0.13
C LEU A 298 17.19 9.41 -0.23
N SER A 299 17.44 10.41 0.60
CA SER A 299 18.70 11.17 0.59
C SER A 299 19.88 10.29 1.00
N LEU A 300 19.74 9.52 2.08
CA LEU A 300 20.75 8.59 2.58
C LEU A 300 21.09 7.52 1.54
N ASN A 301 20.08 7.00 0.84
CA ASN A 301 20.27 6.11 -0.31
C ASN A 301 21.13 6.74 -1.42
N ARG A 302 21.21 8.08 -1.52
CA ARG A 302 22.06 8.75 -2.54
C ARG A 302 23.49 8.77 -2.09
N ALA A 303 23.67 9.10 -0.81
CA ALA A 303 24.97 9.20 -0.21
C ALA A 303 25.69 7.83 -0.15
N LEU A 304 24.93 6.75 0.01
CA LEU A 304 25.45 5.38 0.11
C LEU A 304 25.51 4.63 -1.23
N GLY A 305 24.81 5.11 -2.26
CA GLY A 305 24.88 4.51 -3.59
C GLY A 305 26.24 4.74 -4.25
N PRO A 306 26.63 3.91 -5.24
CA PRO A 306 27.83 4.16 -6.03
C PRO A 306 27.78 5.59 -6.58
N ARG A 307 28.84 6.37 -6.33
CA ARG A 307 29.07 7.63 -7.04
C ARG A 307 29.51 7.27 -8.44
N ASP A 308 28.57 7.20 -9.37
CA ASP A 308 28.90 7.29 -10.80
C ASP A 308 29.42 8.69 -11.13
#